data_AF-A0A0C9XTV3-F1
#
_entry.id   AF-A0A0C9XTV3-F1
#
_cell.length_a   1.000
_cell.length_b   1.000
_cell.length_c   1.000
_cell.angle_alpha   90.00
_cell.angle_beta   90.00
_cell.angle_gamma   90.00
#
_symmetry.space_group_name_H-M   'P 1'
#
loop_
_entity.id
_entity.type
_entity.pdbx_description
1 polymer ?
#
loop_
_entity_poly.entity_id
_entity_poly.type
_entity_poly.pdbx_seq_one_letter_code
_entity_poly.pdbx_strand_id
1 'polypeptide(L)' 'MSADEGFDTVEHISKLRKLQEELHLMENLVSDEDFVMILITSLPESWDNYTSLYLGASGNKPTLKSHKLVAILIEEYGRH' A
#
# COMPACT_ATOMS: atom_id res chain seq x y z
N MET A 1 -8.90 4.55 10.43
CA MET A 1 -9.45 3.18 10.53
C MET A 1 -8.28 2.27 10.27
N SER A 2 -7.75 1.63 11.32
CA SER A 2 -6.65 0.66 11.18
C SER A 2 -7.24 -0.69 10.83
N ALA A 3 -6.60 -1.44 9.94
CA ALA A 3 -6.99 -2.81 9.63
C ALA A 3 -6.74 -3.71 10.86
N ASP A 4 -7.75 -4.48 11.26
CA ASP A 4 -7.69 -5.44 12.38
C ASP A 4 -6.93 -6.71 11.93
N GLU A 5 -6.36 -7.51 12.84
CA GLU A 5 -5.49 -8.66 12.48
C GLU A 5 -6.20 -9.78 11.67
N GLY A 6 -7.53 -9.73 11.55
CA GLY A 6 -8.34 -10.58 10.67
C GLY A 6 -8.82 -9.92 9.37
N PHE A 7 -8.30 -8.75 9.02
CA PHE A 7 -8.72 -8.00 7.84
C PHE A 7 -7.98 -8.49 6.59
N ASP A 8 -8.72 -8.87 5.54
CA ASP A 8 -8.14 -9.23 4.25
C ASP A 8 -7.34 -8.05 3.69
N THR A 9 -6.02 -8.09 3.90
CA THR A 9 -5.09 -7.04 3.46
C THR A 9 -5.22 -6.84 1.94
N VAL A 10 -5.46 -7.92 1.20
CA VAL A 10 -5.74 -7.90 -0.24
C VAL A 10 -7.04 -7.15 -0.57
N GLU A 11 -8.11 -7.37 0.19
CA GLU A 11 -9.39 -6.66 0.02
C GLU A 11 -9.21 -5.17 0.33
N HIS A 12 -8.45 -4.85 1.38
CA HIS A 12 -8.13 -3.48 1.76
C HIS A 12 -7.37 -2.73 0.67
N ILE A 13 -6.30 -3.34 0.16
CA ILE A 13 -5.49 -2.78 -0.93
C ILE A 13 -6.37 -2.59 -2.18
N SER A 14 -7.25 -3.54 -2.48
CA SER A 14 -8.17 -3.45 -3.61
C SER A 14 -9.15 -2.29 -3.45
N LYS A 15 -9.69 -2.07 -2.24
CA LYS A 15 -10.55 -0.92 -1.92
C LYS A 15 -9.80 0.41 -2.09
N LEU A 16 -8.57 0.50 -1.57
CA LEU A 16 -7.73 1.69 -1.72
C LEU A 16 -7.42 1.99 -3.19
N ARG A 17 -7.10 0.95 -3.98
CA ARG A 17 -6.87 1.11 -5.43
C ARG A 17 -8.10 1.63 -6.15
N LYS A 18 -9.26 1.07 -5.85
CA LYS A 18 -10.52 1.54 -6.43
C LYS A 18 -10.79 3.00 -6.07
N LEU A 19 -10.51 3.41 -4.83
CA LEU A 19 -10.64 4.80 -4.40
C LEU A 19 -9.65 5.72 -5.15
N GLN A 20 -8.42 5.26 -5.39
CA GLN A 20 -7.46 5.99 -6.21
C GLN A 20 -7.97 6.18 -7.65
N GLU A 21 -8.52 5.13 -8.26
CA GLU A 21 -9.11 5.21 -9.60
C GLU A 21 -10.31 6.18 -9.63
N GLU A 22 -11.18 6.15 -8.62
CA GLU A 22 -12.29 7.10 -8.49
C GLU A 22 -11.80 8.55 -8.33
N LEU A 23 -10.76 8.78 -7.53
CA LEU A 23 -10.13 10.10 -7.38
C LEU A 23 -9.52 10.58 -8.70
N HIS A 24 -8.83 9.69 -9.43
CA HIS A 24 -8.27 9.99 -10.75
C HIS A 24 -9.35 10.35 -11.77
N LEU A 25 -10.50 9.66 -11.72
CA LEU A 25 -11.68 9.99 -12.56
C LEU A 25 -12.27 11.37 -12.21
N MET A 26 -12.11 11.83 -10.97
CA MET A 26 -12.49 13.17 -10.53
C MET A 26 -11.39 14.23 -10.77
N GLU A 27 -10.42 13.94 -11.64
CA GLU A 27 -9.26 14.80 -11.93
C GLU A 27 -8.34 15.06 -10.73
N ASN A 28 -8.50 14.29 -9.65
CA ASN A 28 -7.66 14.34 -8.46
C ASN A 28 -6.59 13.24 -8.53
N LEU A 29 -5.48 13.56 -9.18
CA LEU A 29 -4.39 12.61 -9.41
C LEU A 29 -3.61 12.35 -8.12
N VAL A 30 -3.79 11.16 -7.54
CA VAL A 30 -2.95 10.64 -6.48
C VAL A 30 -1.69 10.03 -7.09
N SER A 31 -0.52 10.60 -6.77
CA SER A 31 0.78 10.08 -7.18
C SER A 31 1.06 8.69 -6.60
N ASP A 32 1.91 7.90 -7.26
CA ASP A 32 2.33 6.59 -6.73
C ASP A 32 2.94 6.70 -5.33
N GLU A 33 3.72 7.75 -5.06
CA GLU A 33 4.34 8.00 -3.75
C GLU A 33 3.29 8.25 -2.65
N ASP A 34 2.31 9.11 -2.94
CA ASP A 34 1.22 9.40 -2.01
C ASP A 34 0.39 8.14 -1.76
N PHE A 35 0.12 7.37 -2.80
CA PHE A 35 -0.63 6.11 -2.67
C PHE A 35 0.14 5.07 -1.85
N VAL A 36 1.46 4.96 -2.03
CA VAL A 36 2.31 4.11 -1.19
C VAL A 36 2.29 4.57 0.27
N MET A 37 2.36 5.88 0.52
CA MET A 37 2.28 6.42 1.88
C MET A 37 0.91 6.15 2.53
N ILE A 38 -0.19 6.31 1.78
CA ILE A 38 -1.55 5.98 2.23
C ILE A 38 -1.67 4.48 2.54
N LEU A 39 -1.11 3.61 1.68
CA LEU A 39 -1.09 2.16 1.91
C LEU A 39 -0.36 1.82 3.20
N ILE A 40 0.85 2.34 3.38
CA ILE A 40 1.68 2.06 4.57
C ILE A 40 0.99 2.51 5.85
N THR A 41 0.41 3.71 5.86
CA THR A 41 -0.28 4.26 7.05
C THR A 41 -1.63 3.58 7.33
N SER A 42 -2.19 2.88 6.36
CA SER A 42 -3.45 2.17 6.50
C SER A 42 -3.29 0.68 6.85
N LEU A 43 -2.08 0.14 6.75
CA LEU A 43 -1.76 -1.23 7.16
C LEU A 43 -1.62 -1.32 8.70
N PRO A 44 -1.88 -2.50 9.29
CA PRO A 44 -1.65 -2.73 10.71
C PRO A 44 -0.15 -2.67 11.07
N GLU A 45 0.17 -2.43 12.34
CA GLU A 45 1.56 -2.39 12.84
C GLU A 45 2.33 -3.71 12.59
N SER A 46 1.64 -4.84 12.44
CA SER A 46 2.25 -6.13 12.06
C SER A 46 2.98 -6.07 10.71
N TRP A 47 2.61 -5.13 9.84
CA TRP A 47 3.23 -4.89 8.54
C TRP A 47 4.28 -3.77 8.56
N ASP A 48 4.43 -3.05 9.69
CA ASP A 48 5.35 -1.92 9.81
C ASP A 48 6.80 -2.32 9.50
N ASN A 49 7.19 -3.54 9.91
CA ASN A 49 8.53 -4.05 9.59
C ASN A 49 8.76 -4.21 8.08
N TYR A 50 7.74 -4.63 7.32
CA TYR A 50 7.83 -4.77 5.85
C TYR A 50 7.80 -3.41 5.16
N THR A 51 6.93 -2.51 5.60
CA THR A 51 6.80 -1.16 5.02
C THR A 51 8.05 -0.32 5.32
N SER A 52 8.61 -0.43 6.52
CA SER A 52 9.84 0.25 6.94
C SER A 52 11.06 -0.27 6.16
N LEU A 53 11.14 -1.58 5.90
CA LEU A 53 12.15 -2.16 4.99
C LEU A 53 11.97 -1.65 3.55
N TYR A 54 10.74 -1.56 3.06
CA TYR A 54 10.44 -1.07 1.72
C TYR A 54 10.81 0.41 1.55
N LEU A 55 10.50 1.25 2.55
CA LEU A 55 10.90 2.66 2.61
C LEU A 55 12.42 2.82 2.74
N GLY A 56 13.07 2.03 3.59
CA GLY A 56 14.51 2.04 3.79
C GLY A 56 15.31 1.60 2.55
N ALA A 57 14.81 0.59 1.83
CA ALA A 57 15.41 0.12 0.57
C ALA A 57 15.28 1.13 -0.57
N SER A 58 14.32 2.06 -0.48
CA SER A 58 14.06 3.07 -1.51
C SER A 58 15.08 4.22 -1.58
N GLY A 59 16.03 4.29 -0.63
CA GLY A 59 17.16 5.23 -0.59
C GLY A 59 17.14 6.36 -1.63
N ASN A 60 16.38 7.44 -1.34
CA ASN A 60 16.33 8.69 -2.12
C ASN A 60 15.91 8.62 -3.60
N LYS A 61 15.36 7.51 -4.11
CA LYS A 61 14.73 7.49 -5.44
C LYS A 61 13.41 6.72 -5.43
N PRO A 62 12.27 7.43 -5.51
CA PRO A 62 10.97 6.82 -5.63
C PRO A 62 10.74 6.40 -7.10
N THR A 63 11.52 5.42 -7.57
CA THR A 63 11.02 4.52 -8.64
C THR A 63 10.13 3.42 -8.04
N LEU A 64 9.59 3.66 -6.84
CA LEU A 64 8.62 2.83 -6.15
C LEU A 64 7.28 3.00 -6.81
N LYS A 65 7.00 2.11 -7.75
CA LYS A 65 5.65 1.97 -8.28
C LYS A 65 4.80 1.26 -7.23
N SER A 66 3.65 1.82 -6.89
CA SER A 66 2.64 1.27 -5.98
C SER A 66 2.38 -0.22 -6.21
N HIS A 67 2.37 -0.66 -7.47
CA HIS A 67 2.16 -2.07 -7.82
C HIS A 67 3.20 -3.02 -7.22
N LYS A 68 4.44 -2.59 -6.99
CA LYS A 68 5.47 -3.45 -6.37
C LYS A 68 5.19 -3.66 -4.90
N LEU A 69 4.81 -2.60 -4.19
CA LEU A 69 4.38 -2.71 -2.79
C LEU A 69 3.17 -3.64 -2.69
N VAL A 70 2.16 -3.43 -3.53
CA VAL A 70 0.96 -4.28 -3.58
C VAL A 70 1.30 -5.74 -3.85
N ALA A 71 2.20 -6.02 -4.81
CA ALA A 71 2.63 -7.39 -5.10
C ALA A 71 3.30 -8.05 -3.89
N ILE A 72 4.23 -7.36 -3.23
CA ILE A 72 4.91 -7.86 -2.03
C ILE A 72 3.90 -8.14 -0.91
N LEU A 73 2.95 -7.22 -0.68
CA LEU A 73 1.92 -7.39 0.35
C LEU A 73 1.02 -8.59 0.07
N ILE A 74 0.63 -8.81 -1.19
CA ILE A 74 -0.18 -9.97 -1.59
C ILE A 74 0.62 -11.28 -1.44
N GLU A 75 1.89 -11.29 -1.87
CA GLU A 75 2.77 -12.46 -1.76
C GLU A 75 3.02 -12.86 -0.30
N GLU A 76 3.28 -11.90 0.58
CA GLU A 76 3.48 -12.17 2.01
C GLU A 76 2.18 -12.57 2.71
N TYR A 77 1.03 -11.97 2.33
CA TYR A 77 -0.28 -12.38 2.87
C TYR A 77 -0.62 -13.83 2.49
N GLY A 78 -0.33 -14.25 1.26
CA GLY A 78 -0.57 -15.63 0.82
C GLY A 78 0.42 -16.67 1.37
N ARG A 79 1.49 -16.24 2.05
CA ARG A 79 2.50 -17.13 2.66
C ARG A 79 2.18 -17.48 4.13
N HIS A 80 1.30 -16.71 4.78
CA HIS A 80 0.81 -16.93 6.14
C HIS A 80 -0.55 -17.62 6.15
#